data_AF-A0A6P2CKN5-F1
#
_entry.id   AF-A0A6P2CKN5-F1
#
_cell.length_a   1.000
_cell.length_b   1.000
_cell.length_c   1.000
_cell.angle_alpha   90.00
_cell.angle_beta   90.00
_cell.angle_gamma   90.00
#
_symmetry.space_group_name_H-M   'P 1'
#
loop_
_entity.id
_entity.type
_entity.pdbx_description
1 polymer ?
#
loop_
_entity_poly.entity_id
_entity_poly.type
_entity_poly.pdbx_seq_one_letter_code
_entity_poly.pdbx_strand_id
1 'polypeptide(L)' 'MTCGSCAAELDHCHGTLVRHVLAPDECTDPACYDLDADRHPLVAGCTDLDGCACVASESALAAAS' A
#
# COMPACT_ATOMS: atom_id res chain seq x y z
N MET A 1 -17.25 12.59 9.02
CA MET A 1 -18.20 11.94 8.10
C MET A 1 -18.23 10.47 8.46
N THR A 2 -19.41 9.90 8.70
CA THR A 2 -19.59 8.47 9.01
C THR A 2 -19.55 7.67 7.72
N CYS A 3 -18.62 6.72 7.61
CA CYS A 3 -18.62 5.77 6.50
C CYS A 3 -19.84 4.84 6.63
N GLY A 4 -20.66 4.75 5.59
CA GLY A 4 -21.84 3.89 5.58
C GLY A 4 -21.49 2.41 5.70
N SER A 5 -20.40 1.98 5.06
CA SER A 5 -19.93 0.59 5.11
C SER A 5 -19.44 0.19 6.51
N CYS A 6 -18.78 1.10 7.26
CA CYS A 6 -18.45 0.86 8.66
C CYS A 6 -19.70 0.75 9.53
N ALA A 7 -20.67 1.65 9.34
CA ALA A 7 -21.92 1.63 10.11
C ALA A 7 -22.76 0.36 9.83
N ALA A 8 -22.61 -0.22 8.64
CA ALA A 8 -23.22 -1.48 8.24
C ALA A 8 -22.34 -2.71 8.49
N GLU A 9 -21.18 -2.54 9.16
CA GLU A 9 -20.23 -3.61 9.50
C GLU A 9 -19.80 -4.47 8.30
N LEU A 10 -19.74 -3.86 7.12
CA LEU A 10 -19.31 -4.53 5.89
C LEU A 10 -17.80 -4.73 5.88
N ASP A 11 -17.35 -5.80 5.27
CA ASP A 11 -15.92 -6.06 5.06
C ASP A 11 -15.37 -5.15 3.96
N HIS A 12 -14.64 -4.10 4.35
CA HIS A 12 -14.01 -3.13 3.45
C HIS A 12 -12.76 -2.55 4.10
N CYS A 13 -11.86 -2.01 3.28
CA CYS A 13 -10.65 -1.35 3.75
C CYS A 13 -10.68 0.14 3.40
N HIS A 14 -10.09 0.97 4.27
CA HIS A 14 -9.87 2.40 4.03
C HIS A 14 -8.40 2.75 3.81
N GLY A 15 -7.50 1.78 4.05
CA GLY A 15 -6.09 1.98 3.81
C GLY A 15 -5.78 2.08 2.31
N THR A 16 -4.63 2.65 2.02
CA THR A 16 -4.05 2.65 0.69
C THR A 16 -3.22 1.38 0.55
N LEU A 17 -3.45 0.61 -0.52
CA LEU A 17 -2.55 -0.47 -0.88
C LEU A 17 -1.31 0.12 -1.56
N VAL A 18 -0.16 -0.06 -0.94
CA VAL A 18 1.15 0.32 -1.48
C VAL A 18 1.75 -0.89 -2.15
N ARG A 19 1.96 -0.79 -3.47
CA ARG A 19 2.69 -1.80 -4.25
C ARG A 19 4.16 -1.53 -4.20
N HIS A 20 4.88 -2.41 -3.54
CA HIS A 20 6.32 -2.32 -3.40
C HIS A 20 7.03 -3.02 -4.55
N VAL A 21 8.13 -2.43 -5.03
CA VAL A 21 8.96 -3.06 -6.09
C VAL A 21 9.94 -4.10 -5.52
N LEU A 22 10.35 -3.95 -4.26
CA LEU A 22 11.35 -4.81 -3.60
C LEU A 22 10.83 -5.52 -2.35
N ALA A 23 9.55 -5.36 -2.02
CA ALA A 23 8.92 -5.96 -0.85
C ALA A 23 7.51 -6.46 -1.21
N PRO A 24 6.87 -7.27 -0.35
CA PRO A 24 5.45 -7.57 -0.49
C PRO A 24 4.61 -6.31 -0.44
N ASP A 25 3.44 -6.33 -1.05
CA ASP A 25 2.47 -5.23 -0.92
C ASP A 25 2.12 -4.97 0.56
N GLU A 26 1.75 -3.73 0.84
CA GLU A 26 1.43 -3.30 2.20
C GLU A 26 0.17 -2.43 2.17
N CYS A 27 -0.72 -2.63 3.13
CA CYS A 27 -1.81 -1.68 3.37
C CYS A 27 -1.41 -0.72 4.48
N THR A 28 -1.71 0.57 4.31
CA THR A 28 -1.47 1.57 5.37
C THR A 28 -2.35 1.36 6.61
N ASP A 29 -3.38 0.51 6.52
CA ASP A 29 -4.15 0.05 7.67
C ASP A 29 -3.50 -1.23 8.26
N PRO A 30 -2.90 -1.17 9.46
CA PRO A 30 -2.21 -2.31 10.06
C PRO A 30 -3.15 -3.46 10.48
N ALA A 31 -4.47 -3.22 10.52
CA ALA A 31 -5.45 -4.26 10.77
C ALA A 31 -5.88 -4.98 9.47
N CYS A 32 -5.53 -4.45 8.30
CA CYS A 32 -5.82 -5.10 7.02
C CYS A 32 -4.84 -6.25 6.76
N TYR A 33 -5.38 -7.44 6.54
CA TYR A 33 -4.60 -8.65 6.25
C TYR A 33 -4.82 -9.20 4.84
N ASP A 34 -5.75 -8.60 4.09
CA ASP A 34 -6.06 -9.00 2.72
C ASP A 34 -5.59 -7.90 1.79
N LEU A 35 -4.54 -8.18 1.04
CA LEU A 35 -3.81 -7.24 0.20
C LEU A 35 -4.23 -7.31 -1.27
N ASP A 36 -5.39 -7.90 -1.57
CA ASP A 36 -5.93 -7.91 -2.91
C ASP A 36 -6.27 -6.48 -3.38
N ALA A 37 -5.88 -6.13 -4.61
CA ALA A 37 -6.07 -4.78 -5.13
C ALA A 37 -7.55 -4.42 -5.29
N ASP A 38 -8.43 -5.39 -5.55
CA ASP A 38 -9.86 -5.14 -5.72
C ASP A 38 -10.55 -4.76 -4.40
N ARG A 39 -9.92 -5.07 -3.26
CA ARG A 39 -10.39 -4.69 -1.93
C ARG A 39 -10.02 -3.27 -1.53
N HIS A 40 -9.11 -2.63 -2.25
CA HIS A 40 -8.57 -1.33 -1.87
C HIS A 40 -9.08 -0.24 -2.81
N PRO A 41 -9.77 0.79 -2.27
CA PRO A 41 -10.27 1.89 -3.11
C PRO A 41 -9.14 2.74 -3.70
N LEU A 42 -7.95 2.67 -3.10
CA LEU A 42 -6.76 3.36 -3.56
C LEU A 42 -5.56 2.41 -3.56
N VAL A 43 -4.91 2.33 -4.71
CA VAL A 43 -3.65 1.59 -4.91
C VAL A 43 -2.60 2.57 -5.41
N ALA A 44 -1.43 2.59 -4.77
CA ALA A 44 -0.31 3.45 -5.12
C ALA A 44 0.97 2.64 -5.30
N GLY A 45 1.82 3.03 -6.26
CA GLY A 45 3.16 2.48 -6.36
C GLY A 45 4.07 3.09 -5.30
N CYS A 46 4.99 2.30 -4.72
CA CYS A 46 5.92 2.81 -3.72
C CYS A 46 6.90 3.85 -4.27
N THR A 47 7.07 3.91 -5.59
CA THR A 47 7.88 4.92 -6.30
C THR A 47 7.22 6.29 -6.36
N ASP A 48 5.90 6.34 -6.22
CA ASP A 48 5.12 7.59 -6.14
C ASP A 48 5.10 8.16 -4.71
N LEU A 49 5.65 7.42 -3.74
CA LEU A 49 5.72 7.81 -2.33
C LEU A 49 7.12 8.30 -1.96
N ASP A 50 7.19 9.45 -1.31
CA ASP A 50 8.43 9.96 -0.75
C ASP A 50 8.91 9.11 0.43
N GLY A 51 10.20 8.75 0.42
CA GLY A 51 10.85 8.10 1.56
C GLY A 51 10.68 6.58 1.65
N CYS A 52 10.15 5.92 0.62
CA CYS A 52 10.13 4.46 0.58
C CYS A 52 11.55 3.87 0.53
N ALA A 53 11.82 2.82 1.32
CA ALA A 53 13.12 2.14 1.29
C ALA A 53 13.43 1.52 -0.09
N CYS A 54 12.39 1.14 -0.85
CA CYS A 54 12.52 0.58 -2.18
C CYS A 54 13.28 1.51 -3.14
N VAL A 55 13.02 2.82 -3.12
CA VAL A 55 13.68 3.78 -4.02
C VAL A 55 15.14 4.06 -3.64
N ALA A 56 15.48 3.93 -2.36
CA ALA A 56 16.86 4.03 -1.89
C ALA A 56 17.70 2.81 -2.32
N SER A 57 17.10 1.63 -2.30
CA SER A 57 17.74 0.38 -2.71
C SER A 57 17.94 0.26 -4.23
N GLU A 58 16.98 0.71 -5.04
CA GLU A 58 17.12 0.79 -6.50
C GLU A 58 18.36 1.62 -6.90
N SER A 59 18.54 2.79 -6.28
CA SER A 59 19.68 3.69 -6.54
C SER A 59 21.03 3.07 -6.14
N ALA A 60 21.07 2.28 -5.06
CA ALA A 60 22.27 1.58 -4.63
C ALA A 60 22.62 0.41 -5.57
N LEU A 61 21.63 -0.33 -6.06
CA LEU A 61 21.84 -1.42 -7.02
C LEU A 61 22.29 -0.89 -8.39
N ALA A 62 21.69 0.22 -8.86
CA ALA A 62 22.07 0.87 -10.11
C ALA A 62 23.49 1.48 -10.06
N ALA A 63 23.92 2.01 -8.92
CA ALA A 63 25.27 2.55 -8.75
C ALA A 63 26.38 1.48 -8.63
N ALA A 64 26.00 0.22 -8.44
CA ALA A 64 26.92 -0.91 -8.32
C ALA A 64 27.14 -1.68 -9.64
N SER A 65 26.53 -1.21 -10.76
CA SER A 65 26.61 -1.82 -12.09
C SER A 65 27.47 -1.02 -13.06
#